data_AF-A0A0F7HN00-F1
#
_entry.id   AF-A0A0F7HN00-F1
#
_cell.length_a   1.000
_cell.length_b   1.000
_cell.length_c   1.000
_cell.angle_alpha   90.00
_cell.angle_beta   90.00
_cell.angle_gamma   90.00
#
_symmetry.space_group_name_H-M   'P 1'
#
loop_
_entity.id
_entity.type
_entity.pdbx_description
1 polymer ?
#
loop_
_entity_poly.entity_id
_entity_poly.type
_entity_poly.pdbx_seq_one_letter_code
_entity_poly.pdbx_strand_id
1 'polypeptide(L)'
;MKEYQFQATIEPDDHRSVKIINDMERVVGHIEKDVLRKCEERYTYAFTPLDGSKVIVGLKRRKFKDLNIANYIIAAGETTMFLKERAGKNLLHFRVKGHVGENHMYIKEDEEGNMNVFIDRGKAAVVNEHSAEKISIIIEDKIEENSVVFAVVILMFFMFKLYKRESWYIEELLS
;
A
#
# COMPACT_ATOMS: atom_id res chain seq x y z
N MET A 1 0.86 15.50 -12.65
CA MET A 1 1.15 14.43 -11.67
C MET A 1 1.20 15.09 -10.32
N LYS A 2 0.65 14.45 -9.29
CA LYS A 2 0.65 14.91 -7.90
C LYS A 2 1.76 14.18 -7.13
N GLU A 3 2.42 14.86 -6.21
CA GLU A 3 3.43 14.28 -5.34
C GLU A 3 2.93 14.24 -3.89
N TYR A 4 3.22 13.14 -3.21
CA TYR A 4 2.89 12.90 -1.81
C TYR A 4 4.10 12.37 -1.05
N GLN A 5 4.10 12.57 0.26
CA GLN A 5 5.12 12.09 1.18
C GLN A 5 4.52 11.42 2.40
N PHE A 6 5.27 10.48 2.97
CA PHE A 6 4.96 9.86 4.25
C PHE A 6 5.57 10.69 5.37
N GLN A 7 4.77 10.97 6.41
CA GLN A 7 5.24 11.58 7.64
C GLN A 7 4.77 10.75 8.84
N ALA A 8 5.72 10.08 9.51
CA ALA A 8 5.43 9.40 10.77
C ALA A 8 4.94 10.40 11.83
N THR A 9 3.91 10.03 12.57
CA THR A 9 3.33 10.83 13.65
C THR A 9 3.02 9.93 14.84
N ILE A 10 3.16 10.48 16.05
CA ILE A 10 2.66 9.88 17.28
C ILE A 10 1.43 10.68 17.69
N GLU A 11 0.27 10.01 17.73
CA GLU A 11 -0.99 10.59 18.18
C GLU A 11 -1.01 10.73 19.72
N PRO A 12 -1.88 11.57 20.30
CA PRO A 12 -1.88 11.86 21.74
C PRO A 12 -2.13 10.66 22.67
N ASP A 13 -2.67 9.56 22.15
CA ASP A 13 -2.93 8.30 22.85
C ASP A 13 -1.77 7.28 22.71
N ASP A 14 -0.59 7.75 22.32
CA ASP A 14 0.59 6.96 21.95
C ASP A 14 0.36 6.01 20.75
N HIS A 15 -0.73 6.21 20.00
CA HIS A 15 -0.94 5.49 18.75
C HIS A 15 -0.06 6.07 17.64
N ARG A 16 0.73 5.22 16.97
CA ARG A 16 1.53 5.66 15.82
C ARG A 16 0.73 5.58 14.54
N SER A 17 0.73 6.68 13.79
CA SER A 17 0.10 6.79 12.48
C SER A 17 1.10 7.36 11.47
N VAL A 18 0.86 7.13 10.18
CA VAL A 18 1.61 7.80 9.10
C VAL A 18 0.67 8.75 8.39
N LYS A 19 0.95 10.04 8.44
CA LYS A 19 0.25 11.05 7.65
C LYS A 19 0.75 11.02 6.22
N ILE A 20 -0.19 11.18 5.29
CA ILE A 20 0.10 11.40 3.88
C ILE A 20 -0.04 12.89 3.61
N ILE A 21 1.02 13.49 3.10
CA ILE A 21 1.11 14.93 2.87
C ILE A 21 1.32 15.17 1.39
N ASN A 22 0.58 16.09 0.79
CA ASN A 22 0.77 16.49 -0.60
C ASN A 22 1.83 17.59 -0.76
N ASP A 23 2.11 17.97 -2.01
CA ASP A 23 3.04 19.04 -2.38
C ASP A 23 2.72 20.42 -1.78
N MET A 24 1.48 20.65 -1.34
CA MET A 24 1.04 21.86 -0.64
C MET A 24 1.17 21.77 0.89
N GLU A 25 1.89 20.77 1.41
CA GLU A 25 2.03 20.46 2.84
C GLU A 25 0.69 20.18 3.55
N ARG A 26 -0.35 19.76 2.80
CA ARG A 26 -1.65 19.41 3.37
C ARG A 26 -1.73 17.93 3.62
N VAL A 27 -2.25 17.57 4.80
CA VAL A 27 -2.60 16.19 5.12
C VAL A 27 -3.79 15.75 4.27
N VAL A 28 -3.67 14.62 3.58
CA VAL A 28 -4.76 14.05 2.75
C VAL A 28 -5.39 12.81 3.39
N GLY A 29 -4.72 12.23 4.38
CA GLY A 29 -5.21 11.09 5.16
C GLY A 29 -4.13 10.53 6.06
N HIS A 30 -4.46 9.45 6.76
CA HIS A 30 -3.54 8.73 7.65
C HIS A 30 -3.56 7.24 7.38
N ILE A 31 -2.45 6.58 7.70
CA ILE A 31 -2.29 5.13 7.71
C ILE A 31 -2.08 4.66 9.13
N GLU A 32 -2.73 3.56 9.47
CA GLU A 32 -2.64 2.89 10.76
C GLU A 32 -2.59 1.37 10.58
N LYS A 33 -2.19 0.65 11.63
CA LYS A 33 -2.41 -0.80 11.70
C LYS A 33 -3.89 -1.09 11.90
N ASP A 34 -4.38 -2.16 11.29
CA ASP A 34 -5.77 -2.58 11.42
C ASP A 34 -5.89 -4.11 11.38
N VAL A 35 -7.11 -4.63 11.51
CA VAL A 35 -7.44 -6.04 11.44
C VAL A 35 -8.38 -6.32 10.28
N LEU A 36 -8.10 -7.39 9.54
CA LEU A 36 -8.95 -7.85 8.46
C LEU A 36 -9.12 -9.36 8.54
N ARG A 37 -10.37 -9.81 8.45
CA ARG A 37 -10.69 -11.24 8.55
C ARG A 37 -9.93 -12.03 7.48
N LYS A 38 -9.32 -13.15 7.89
CA LYS A 38 -8.46 -14.02 7.05
C LYS A 38 -7.09 -13.40 6.69
N CYS A 39 -6.72 -12.25 7.26
CA CYS A 39 -5.40 -11.64 7.11
C CYS A 39 -4.54 -11.78 8.38
N GLU A 40 -3.23 -11.73 8.19
CA GLU A 40 -2.24 -11.61 9.27
C GLU A 40 -2.39 -10.22 9.91
N GLU A 41 -2.73 -10.16 11.20
CA GLU A 41 -3.02 -8.90 11.90
C GLU A 41 -1.82 -7.95 11.89
N ARG A 42 -0.62 -8.49 12.11
CA ARG A 42 0.65 -7.74 12.02
C ARG A 42 0.95 -7.15 10.64
N TYR A 43 0.27 -7.61 9.58
CA TYR A 43 0.50 -7.22 8.19
C TYR A 43 -0.80 -6.76 7.54
N THR A 44 -1.57 -6.00 8.30
CA THR A 44 -2.82 -5.39 7.85
C THR A 44 -2.80 -3.92 8.24
N TYR A 45 -3.04 -3.07 7.25
CA TYR A 45 -2.98 -1.62 7.40
C TYR A 45 -4.20 -1.00 6.75
N ALA A 46 -4.63 0.12 7.30
CA ALA A 46 -5.74 0.90 6.77
C ALA A 46 -5.27 2.29 6.37
N PHE A 47 -5.87 2.82 5.32
CA PHE A 47 -5.80 4.23 4.96
C PHE A 47 -7.18 4.85 5.14
N THR A 48 -7.20 5.99 5.83
CA THR A 48 -8.41 6.77 6.10
C THR A 48 -8.17 8.19 5.57
N PRO A 49 -8.75 8.56 4.41
CA PRO A 49 -8.82 9.95 3.96
C PRO A 49 -9.59 10.85 4.94
N LEU A 50 -9.51 12.17 4.71
CA LEU A 50 -10.17 13.17 5.54
C LEU A 50 -11.71 13.06 5.59
N ASP A 51 -12.33 12.42 4.59
CA ASP A 51 -13.78 12.19 4.57
C ASP A 51 -14.23 11.02 5.48
N GLY A 52 -13.27 10.31 6.10
CA GLY A 52 -13.52 9.22 7.04
C GLY A 52 -13.87 7.88 6.38
N SER A 53 -13.90 7.80 5.05
CA SER A 53 -13.95 6.50 4.37
C SER A 53 -12.69 5.69 4.72
N LYS A 54 -12.76 4.36 4.67
CA LYS A 54 -11.67 3.48 5.11
C LYS A 54 -11.41 2.40 4.08
N VAL A 55 -10.14 2.23 3.72
CA VAL A 55 -9.66 1.13 2.87
C VAL A 55 -8.61 0.36 3.62
N ILE A 56 -8.78 -0.96 3.71
CA ILE A 56 -7.88 -1.86 4.45
C ILE A 56 -7.22 -2.80 3.46
N VAL A 57 -5.89 -2.95 3.57
CA VAL A 57 -5.13 -3.95 2.82
C VAL A 57 -4.42 -4.86 3.82
N GLY A 58 -4.64 -6.17 3.68
CA GLY A 58 -4.02 -7.17 4.55
C GLY A 58 -3.41 -8.33 3.78
N LEU A 59 -2.28 -8.84 4.29
CA LEU A 59 -1.70 -10.08 3.80
C LEU A 59 -2.57 -11.28 4.25
N LYS A 60 -3.12 -12.03 3.31
CA LYS A 60 -3.93 -13.23 3.59
C LYS A 60 -3.10 -14.28 4.35
N ARG A 61 -3.67 -14.81 5.44
CA ARG A 61 -3.07 -15.92 6.21
C ARG A 61 -2.81 -17.10 5.28
N ARG A 62 -1.57 -17.61 5.29
CA ARG A 62 -1.17 -18.72 4.43
C ARG A 62 -1.77 -20.03 4.94
N LYS A 63 -2.32 -20.84 4.04
CA LYS A 63 -2.58 -22.26 4.30
C LYS A 63 -1.42 -23.09 3.78
N PHE A 64 -1.20 -24.30 4.32
CA PHE A 64 -0.10 -25.20 3.92
C PHE A 64 0.04 -25.43 2.39
N LYS A 65 -1.02 -25.20 1.60
CA LYS A 65 -1.02 -25.34 0.13
C LYS A 65 -0.61 -24.09 -0.66
N ASP A 66 -0.43 -22.93 0.00
CA ASP A 66 -0.22 -21.61 -0.65
C ASP A 66 1.22 -21.07 -0.48
N LEU A 67 2.21 -21.94 -0.20
CA LEU A 67 3.51 -21.54 0.34
C LEU A 67 4.32 -20.55 -0.51
N ASN A 68 4.06 -20.43 -1.83
CA ASN A 68 4.88 -19.66 -2.76
C ASN A 68 4.23 -18.40 -3.34
N ILE A 69 3.00 -18.04 -2.95
CA ILE A 69 2.30 -16.90 -3.55
C ILE A 69 1.55 -16.10 -2.47
N ALA A 70 1.99 -14.85 -2.21
CA ALA A 70 1.22 -13.97 -1.35
C ALA A 70 -0.08 -13.53 -2.04
N ASN A 71 -1.15 -13.43 -1.25
CA ASN A 71 -2.42 -12.85 -1.66
C ASN A 71 -2.74 -11.71 -0.70
N TYR A 72 -3.11 -10.57 -1.24
CA TYR A 72 -3.49 -9.38 -0.49
C TYR A 72 -5.00 -9.21 -0.62
N ILE A 73 -5.69 -9.08 0.50
CA ILE A 73 -7.12 -8.80 0.54
C ILE A 73 -7.28 -7.30 0.74
N ILE A 74 -8.12 -6.68 -0.08
CA ILE A 74 -8.47 -5.28 0.02
C ILE A 74 -9.94 -5.20 0.44
N ALA A 75 -10.26 -4.46 1.50
CA ALA A 75 -11.62 -4.16 1.91
C ALA A 75 -11.89 -2.66 1.79
N ALA A 76 -12.98 -2.29 1.14
CA ALA A 76 -13.42 -0.91 0.96
C ALA A 76 -14.95 -0.87 1.04
N GLY A 77 -15.50 -0.33 2.13
CA GLY A 77 -16.94 -0.44 2.43
C GLY A 77 -17.39 -1.91 2.43
N GLU A 78 -18.42 -2.22 1.65
CA GLU A 78 -18.95 -3.59 1.51
C GLU A 78 -18.19 -4.43 0.46
N THR A 79 -17.23 -3.84 -0.25
CA THR A 79 -16.52 -4.50 -1.35
C THR A 79 -15.24 -5.14 -0.85
N THR A 80 -14.99 -6.38 -1.30
CA THR A 80 -13.71 -7.08 -1.09
C THR A 80 -13.05 -7.38 -2.43
N MET A 81 -11.79 -6.98 -2.57
CA MET A 81 -10.97 -7.18 -3.77
C MET A 81 -9.67 -7.94 -3.41
N PHE A 82 -8.93 -8.36 -4.43
CA PHE A 82 -7.72 -9.16 -4.24
C PHE A 82 -6.62 -8.74 -5.20
N LEU A 83 -5.41 -8.59 -4.66
CA LEU A 83 -4.17 -8.57 -5.43
C LEU A 83 -3.40 -9.85 -5.13
N LYS A 84 -2.77 -10.44 -6.14
CA LYS A 84 -2.04 -11.69 -6.02
C LYS A 84 -0.66 -11.58 -6.65
N GLU A 85 0.32 -12.13 -5.95
CA GLU A 85 1.68 -12.28 -6.47
C GLU A 85 1.73 -13.25 -7.66
N ARG A 86 2.69 -13.07 -8.57
CA ARG A 86 2.90 -14.03 -9.66
C ARG A 86 3.93 -15.08 -9.27
N ALA A 87 3.49 -16.34 -9.25
CA ALA A 87 4.36 -17.50 -9.07
C ALA A 87 5.55 -17.49 -10.06
N GLY A 88 6.74 -17.86 -9.57
CA GLY A 88 7.95 -18.02 -10.37
C GLY A 88 8.64 -16.74 -10.83
N LYS A 89 8.00 -15.56 -10.71
CA LYS A 89 8.61 -14.26 -11.03
C LYS A 89 8.99 -13.42 -9.80
N ASN A 90 8.37 -13.71 -8.65
CA ASN A 90 8.66 -13.05 -7.36
C ASN A 90 9.82 -13.69 -6.59
N LEU A 91 10.62 -14.56 -7.22
CA LEU A 91 11.89 -14.99 -6.63
C LEU A 91 12.98 -13.91 -6.76
N LEU A 92 12.80 -12.94 -7.67
CA LEU A 92 13.80 -11.92 -7.98
C LEU A 92 13.26 -10.50 -7.75
N HIS A 93 12.03 -10.20 -8.19
CA HIS A 93 11.45 -8.85 -8.08
C HIS A 93 9.97 -8.89 -7.72
N PHE A 94 9.52 -7.95 -6.89
CA PHE A 94 8.13 -7.85 -6.46
C PHE A 94 7.21 -7.65 -7.66
N ARG A 95 6.19 -8.51 -7.82
CA ARG A 95 5.13 -8.34 -8.83
C ARG A 95 3.79 -8.81 -8.31
N VAL A 96 2.78 -7.96 -8.45
CA VAL A 96 1.41 -8.21 -7.99
C VAL A 96 0.42 -7.77 -9.06
N LYS A 97 -0.70 -8.48 -9.18
CA LYS A 97 -1.81 -8.09 -10.06
C LYS A 97 -3.16 -8.40 -9.46
N GLY A 98 -4.18 -7.68 -9.90
CA GLY A 98 -5.57 -7.97 -9.59
C GLY A 98 -6.48 -6.86 -10.08
N HIS A 99 -7.68 -6.80 -9.52
CA HIS A 99 -8.65 -5.76 -9.85
C HIS A 99 -8.93 -4.88 -8.63
N VAL A 100 -9.01 -3.58 -8.86
CA VAL A 100 -9.43 -2.59 -7.86
C VAL A 100 -10.61 -1.82 -8.46
N GLY A 101 -11.83 -2.18 -8.05
CA GLY A 101 -13.04 -1.82 -8.78
C GLY A 101 -13.02 -2.43 -10.18
N GLU A 102 -13.26 -1.61 -11.19
CA GLU A 102 -13.22 -2.01 -12.61
C GLU A 102 -11.81 -2.00 -13.21
N ASN A 103 -10.84 -1.43 -12.49
CA ASN A 103 -9.49 -1.22 -13.00
C ASN A 103 -8.62 -2.47 -12.85
N HIS A 104 -7.87 -2.84 -13.90
CA HIS A 104 -6.85 -3.88 -13.78
C HIS A 104 -5.54 -3.28 -13.27
N MET A 105 -5.21 -3.58 -12.01
CA MET A 105 -4.00 -3.06 -11.37
C MET A 105 -2.84 -4.05 -11.51
N TYR A 106 -1.67 -3.51 -11.86
CA TYR A 106 -0.41 -4.23 -11.90
C TYR A 106 0.67 -3.45 -11.17
N ILE A 107 1.33 -4.07 -10.20
CA ILE A 107 2.38 -3.46 -9.40
C ILE A 107 3.66 -4.25 -9.64
N LYS A 108 4.77 -3.55 -9.87
CA LYS A 108 6.09 -4.17 -9.98
C LYS A 108 7.20 -3.29 -9.41
N GLU A 109 8.21 -3.95 -8.88
CA GLU A 109 9.53 -3.35 -8.65
C GLU A 109 10.25 -3.12 -9.99
N ASP A 110 10.92 -1.98 -10.13
CA ASP A 110 11.85 -1.72 -11.23
C ASP A 110 13.32 -2.04 -10.86
N GLU A 111 14.22 -1.76 -11.79
CA GLU A 111 15.65 -2.05 -11.66
C GLU A 111 16.33 -1.19 -10.58
N GLU A 112 15.74 -0.05 -10.24
CA GLU A 112 16.22 0.85 -9.18
C GLU A 112 15.64 0.47 -7.80
N GLY A 113 14.75 -0.52 -7.74
CA GLY A 113 14.08 -0.96 -6.51
C GLY A 113 12.85 -0.12 -6.15
N ASN A 114 12.37 0.74 -7.05
CA ASN A 114 11.16 1.54 -6.82
C ASN A 114 9.90 0.74 -7.14
N MET A 115 8.81 1.04 -6.43
CA MET A 115 7.51 0.41 -6.69
C MET A 115 6.75 1.20 -7.76
N ASN A 116 6.54 0.59 -8.93
CA ASN A 116 5.71 1.16 -9.98
C ASN A 116 4.33 0.53 -9.99
N VAL A 117 3.30 1.37 -10.09
CA VAL A 117 1.91 0.96 -10.23
C VAL A 117 1.40 1.31 -11.62
N PHE A 118 0.74 0.35 -12.24
CA PHE A 118 0.10 0.48 -13.54
C PHE A 118 -1.38 0.18 -13.38
N ILE A 119 -2.20 1.00 -14.03
CA ILE A 119 -3.64 0.78 -14.14
C ILE A 119 -3.95 0.59 -15.62
N ASP A 120 -4.57 -0.55 -15.92
CA ASP A 120 -4.82 -1.08 -17.24
C ASP A 120 -3.53 -1.17 -18.08
N ARG A 121 -3.21 -0.12 -18.85
CA ARG A 121 -2.01 -0.04 -19.70
C ARG A 121 -1.14 1.19 -19.42
N GLY A 122 -1.53 2.06 -18.51
CA GLY A 122 -0.81 3.29 -18.16
C GLY A 122 -0.05 3.19 -16.85
N LYS A 123 1.07 3.91 -16.73
CA LYS A 123 1.79 4.05 -15.46
C LYS A 123 1.03 5.04 -14.59
N ALA A 124 0.43 4.55 -13.52
CA ALA A 124 -0.46 5.30 -12.65
C ALA A 124 0.27 5.95 -11.46
N ALA A 125 1.30 5.29 -10.94
CA ALA A 125 2.11 5.83 -9.86
C ALA A 125 3.53 5.25 -9.83
N VAL A 126 4.42 5.96 -9.15
CA VAL A 126 5.71 5.46 -8.68
C VAL A 126 5.91 5.85 -7.22
N VAL A 127 6.42 4.92 -6.42
CA VAL A 127 6.82 5.16 -5.04
C VAL A 127 8.32 4.97 -4.94
N ASN A 128 9.02 6.05 -4.61
CA ASN A 128 10.45 6.07 -4.43
C ASN A 128 10.77 6.21 -2.94
N GLU A 129 11.74 5.45 -2.49
CA GLU A 129 12.32 5.58 -1.16
C GLU A 129 13.69 6.23 -1.31
N HIS A 130 13.80 7.49 -0.90
CA HIS A 130 15.10 8.18 -0.89
C HIS A 130 15.86 7.87 0.41
N SER A 131 15.13 7.71 1.50
CA SER A 131 15.62 7.25 2.81
C SER A 131 14.45 6.69 3.63
N ALA A 132 14.74 6.12 4.80
CA ALA A 132 13.71 5.66 5.72
C ALA A 132 12.71 6.77 6.10
N GLU A 133 13.15 8.02 6.20
CA GLU A 133 12.31 9.16 6.58
C GLU A 133 11.70 9.89 5.38
N LYS A 134 12.12 9.56 4.14
CA LYS A 134 11.75 10.29 2.94
C LYS A 134 11.28 9.33 1.83
N ILE A 135 9.98 9.08 1.84
CA ILE A 135 9.28 8.37 0.78
C ILE A 135 8.51 9.38 -0.06
N SER A 136 8.74 9.37 -1.38
CA SER A 136 7.95 10.15 -2.34
C SER A 136 7.02 9.23 -3.13
N ILE A 137 5.79 9.68 -3.35
CA ILE A 137 4.78 8.98 -4.11
C ILE A 137 4.30 9.95 -5.19
N ILE A 138 4.53 9.58 -6.44
CA ILE A 138 4.10 10.39 -7.58
C ILE A 138 2.94 9.66 -8.25
N ILE A 139 1.76 10.28 -8.29
CA ILE A 139 0.50 9.70 -8.80
C ILE A 139 -0.05 10.54 -9.96
N GLU A 140 -0.66 9.89 -10.96
CA GLU A 140 -1.38 10.59 -12.05
C GLU A 140 -2.53 11.46 -11.52
N ASP A 141 -2.72 12.65 -12.12
CA ASP A 141 -3.66 13.68 -11.61
C ASP A 141 -5.12 13.21 -11.54
N LYS A 142 -5.49 12.29 -12.42
CA LYS A 142 -6.84 11.72 -12.53
C LYS A 142 -7.21 10.79 -11.37
N ILE A 143 -6.24 10.41 -10.53
CA ILE A 143 -6.48 9.56 -9.37
C ILE A 143 -6.79 10.48 -8.19
N GLU A 144 -8.03 10.41 -7.72
CA GLU A 144 -8.49 11.19 -6.58
C GLU A 144 -7.99 10.62 -5.25
N GLU A 145 -7.68 11.50 -4.30
CA GLU A 145 -7.10 11.16 -2.99
C GLU A 145 -8.04 10.30 -2.12
N ASN A 146 -9.36 10.45 -2.31
CA ASN A 146 -10.37 9.64 -1.63
C ASN A 146 -10.75 8.36 -2.40
N SER A 147 -10.07 8.06 -3.51
CA SER A 147 -10.36 6.86 -4.29
C SER A 147 -9.75 5.61 -3.65
N VAL A 148 -10.42 4.47 -3.83
CA VAL A 148 -9.87 3.16 -3.43
C VAL A 148 -8.53 2.88 -4.12
N VAL A 149 -8.38 3.34 -5.36
CA VAL A 149 -7.13 3.19 -6.12
C VAL A 149 -5.97 3.90 -5.41
N PHE A 150 -6.17 5.15 -5.01
CA PHE A 150 -5.17 5.92 -4.26
C PHE A 150 -4.76 5.21 -2.98
N ALA A 151 -5.75 4.78 -2.18
CA ALA A 151 -5.52 4.06 -0.95
C ALA A 151 -4.71 2.77 -1.17
N VAL A 152 -5.04 1.99 -2.21
CA VAL A 152 -4.32 0.75 -2.54
C VAL A 152 -2.88 1.04 -2.98
N VAL A 153 -2.63 2.09 -3.78
CA VAL A 153 -1.25 2.48 -4.17
C VAL A 153 -0.39 2.70 -2.92
N ILE A 154 -0.91 3.48 -1.97
CA ILE A 154 -0.22 3.84 -0.75
C ILE A 154 0.00 2.63 0.16
N LEU A 155 -1.06 1.84 0.42
CA LEU A 155 -0.98 0.70 1.33
C LEU A 155 -0.13 -0.45 0.76
N MET A 156 -0.04 -0.58 -0.57
CA MET A 156 0.81 -1.59 -1.20
C MET A 156 2.30 -1.32 -1.01
N PHE A 157 2.71 -0.09 -0.66
CA PHE A 157 4.09 0.17 -0.26
C PHE A 157 4.47 -0.61 1.00
N PHE A 158 3.59 -0.71 2.00
CA PHE A 158 3.84 -1.53 3.19
C PHE A 158 3.97 -3.00 2.83
N MET A 159 3.13 -3.51 1.92
CA MET A 159 3.26 -4.88 1.42
C MET A 159 4.56 -5.12 0.65
N PHE A 160 5.00 -4.12 -0.12
CA PHE A 160 6.28 -4.15 -0.83
C PHE A 160 7.46 -4.24 0.15
N LYS A 161 7.43 -3.46 1.24
CA LYS A 161 8.43 -3.55 2.33
C LYS A 161 8.46 -4.89 3.03
N LEU A 162 7.28 -5.48 3.27
CA LEU A 162 7.20 -6.86 3.79
C LEU A 162 7.84 -7.87 2.84
N TYR A 163 7.61 -7.73 1.53
CA TYR A 163 8.24 -8.59 0.52
C TYR A 163 9.78 -8.47 0.54
N LYS A 164 10.30 -7.25 0.66
CA LYS A 164 11.75 -6.99 0.77
C LYS A 164 12.38 -7.46 2.09
N ARG A 165 11.59 -8.02 3.02
CA ARG A 165 11.99 -8.38 4.38
C ARG A 165 12.49 -7.18 5.21
N GLU A 166 11.96 -6.00 4.89
CA GLU A 166 12.23 -4.74 5.58
C GLU A 166 11.11 -4.46 6.59
N SER A 167 10.72 -5.46 7.39
CA SER A 167 9.61 -5.30 8.36
C SER A 167 9.95 -4.34 9.50
N TRP A 168 11.24 -4.21 9.84
CA TRP A 168 11.74 -3.23 10.81
C TRP A 168 11.34 -1.80 10.45
N TYR A 169 11.25 -1.50 9.15
CA TYR A 169 10.85 -0.19 8.64
C TYR A 169 9.40 0.15 9.01
N ILE A 170 8.51 -0.83 8.83
CA ILE A 170 7.10 -0.67 9.19
C ILE A 170 6.96 -0.60 10.71
N GLU A 171 7.79 -1.34 11.44
CA GLU A 171 7.81 -1.27 12.90
C GLU A 171 8.20 0.13 13.38
N GLU A 172 9.20 0.77 12.79
CA GLU A 172 9.60 2.14 13.12
C GLU A 172 8.49 3.16 12.84
N LEU A 173 7.79 3.03 11.72
CA LEU A 173 6.69 3.93 11.35
C LEU A 173 5.42 3.76 12.21
N LEU A 174 5.11 2.53 12.64
CA LEU A 174 3.78 2.15 13.16
C LEU A 174 3.80 1.33 14.47
N SER A 175 4.91 1.27 15.23
CA SER A 175 5.00 0.52 16.51
C SER A 175 5.53 1.36 17.65
#